data_AF-J2I5X6-F1
#
_entry.id   AF-J2I5X6-F1
#
_cell.length_a   1.000
_cell.length_b   1.000
_cell.length_c   1.000
_cell.angle_alpha   90.00
_cell.angle_beta   90.00
_cell.angle_gamma   90.00
#
_symmetry.space_group_name_H-M   'P 1'
#
loop_
_entity.id
_entity.type
_entity.pdbx_description
1 polymer ?
#
loop_
_entity_poly.entity_id
_entity_poly.type
_entity_poly.pdbx_seq_one_letter_code
_entity_poly.pdbx_strand_id
1 'polypeptide(L)'
;MFTNLLTLPAKLFYNLWAGPMNKDGEVASKGKVADMLMARLKEHDFFKRPIPRSAWHLDFGSSYLDRQMEEFSHLSTEDLLATLTEFAAYAITRSITDNVKILSEIASGRGTRNHYLMSRLREYMPKGLRLTTSHEFAIPVQSREAIKFATLAYTTVNQVQPSERTNKGR
;
A
#
# COMPACT_ATOMS: atom_id res chain seq x y z
N MET A 1 -25.97 8.19 -2.80
CA MET A 1 -26.82 6.98 -2.68
C MET A 1 -26.07 5.66 -2.95
N PHE A 2 -24.78 5.65 -3.33
CA PHE A 2 -24.02 4.43 -3.68
C PHE A 2 -23.23 3.76 -2.53
N THR A 3 -23.24 4.32 -1.32
CA THR A 3 -22.44 3.81 -0.19
C THR A 3 -23.05 2.63 0.56
N ASN A 4 -24.32 2.29 0.31
CA ASN A 4 -25.03 1.24 1.04
C ASN A 4 -24.87 -0.18 0.46
N LEU A 5 -24.18 -0.35 -0.68
CA LEU A 5 -23.98 -1.65 -1.33
C LEU A 5 -22.59 -2.28 -1.10
N LEU A 6 -21.69 -1.57 -0.41
CA LEU A 6 -20.37 -2.11 -0.10
C LEU A 6 -20.44 -2.96 1.17
N THR A 7 -19.93 -4.19 1.09
CA THR A 7 -19.72 -5.06 2.27
C THR A 7 -18.84 -4.34 3.28
N LEU A 8 -18.94 -4.69 4.57
CA LEU A 8 -18.15 -4.07 5.65
C LEU A 8 -16.64 -3.97 5.31
N PRO A 9 -15.99 -4.96 4.69
CA PRO A 9 -14.59 -4.84 4.28
C PRO A 9 -14.37 -3.99 3.04
N ALA A 10 -15.30 -3.95 2.08
CA ALA A 10 -15.17 -3.04 0.94
C ALA A 10 -15.29 -1.58 1.40
N LYS A 11 -16.15 -1.31 2.40
CA LYS A 11 -16.21 -0.02 3.10
C LYS A 11 -14.91 0.23 3.86
N LEU A 12 -14.38 -0.77 4.57
CA LEU A 12 -13.16 -0.61 5.36
C LEU A 12 -11.92 -0.38 4.46
N PHE A 13 -11.77 -1.12 3.37
CA PHE A 13 -10.72 -0.94 2.36
C PHE A 13 -10.84 0.43 1.69
N TYR A 14 -12.05 0.81 1.27
CA TYR A 14 -12.29 2.15 0.75
C TYR A 14 -11.95 3.22 1.79
N ASN A 15 -12.37 3.04 3.04
CA ASN A 15 -12.09 3.96 4.15
C ASN A 15 -10.60 4.05 4.49
N LEU A 16 -9.86 2.94 4.43
CA LEU A 16 -8.42 2.91 4.68
C LEU A 16 -7.65 3.85 3.74
N TRP A 17 -8.12 4.02 2.50
CA TRP A 17 -7.40 4.74 1.45
C TRP A 17 -8.05 6.04 0.97
N ALA A 18 -9.38 6.15 0.99
CA ALA A 18 -10.10 7.20 0.28
C ALA A 18 -11.48 7.57 0.87
N GLY A 19 -11.93 6.88 1.91
CA GLY A 19 -13.26 7.10 2.47
C GLY A 19 -13.26 8.08 3.65
N PRO A 20 -14.43 8.69 3.93
CA PRO A 20 -14.55 9.76 4.92
C PRO A 20 -14.26 9.28 6.36
N MET A 21 -14.39 7.98 6.62
CA MET A 21 -14.27 7.40 7.96
C MET A 21 -12.83 7.37 8.48
N ASN A 22 -11.82 7.36 7.60
CA ASN A 22 -10.41 7.47 8.00
C ASN A 22 -9.73 8.56 7.17
N LYS A 23 -10.42 9.71 7.03
CA LYS A 23 -9.90 10.86 6.31
C LYS A 23 -8.52 11.23 6.86
N ASP A 24 -7.55 11.32 5.96
CA ASP A 24 -6.15 11.67 6.23
C ASP A 24 -5.45 10.82 7.33
N GLY A 25 -6.02 9.66 7.68
CA GLY A 25 -5.50 8.74 8.70
C GLY A 25 -5.90 9.06 10.14
N GLU A 26 -6.82 10.01 10.37
CA GLU A 26 -7.14 10.50 11.71
C GLU A 26 -7.68 9.41 12.66
N VAL A 27 -8.55 8.52 12.17
CA VAL A 27 -9.15 7.48 13.00
C VAL A 27 -8.13 6.38 13.29
N ALA A 28 -7.36 5.97 12.29
CA ALA A 28 -6.27 5.02 12.46
C ALA A 28 -5.21 5.53 13.46
N SER A 29 -4.95 6.83 13.51
CA SER A 29 -3.97 7.41 14.45
C SER A 29 -4.39 7.36 15.92
N LYS A 30 -5.68 7.15 16.20
CA LYS A 30 -6.24 7.06 17.56
C LYS A 30 -6.29 5.62 18.07
N GLY A 31 -6.13 4.64 17.18
CA GLY A 31 -6.17 3.23 17.53
C GLY A 31 -4.83 2.70 18.02
N LYS A 32 -4.86 1.53 18.64
CA LYS A 32 -3.70 0.74 19.00
C LYS A 32 -3.53 -0.42 18.02
N VAL A 33 -2.31 -0.64 17.58
CA VAL A 33 -1.98 -1.80 16.74
C VAL A 33 -2.21 -3.08 17.54
N ALA A 34 -3.01 -3.99 16.99
CA ALA A 34 -3.31 -5.29 17.56
C ALA A 34 -2.26 -6.32 17.12
N ASP A 35 -1.42 -6.76 18.05
CA ASP A 35 -0.26 -7.61 17.75
C ASP A 35 -0.64 -8.94 17.09
N MET A 36 -1.72 -9.58 17.55
CA MET A 36 -2.18 -10.87 17.00
C MET A 36 -2.62 -10.75 15.54
N LEU A 37 -3.42 -9.72 15.22
CA LEU A 37 -3.85 -9.46 13.85
C LEU A 37 -2.64 -9.09 12.98
N MET A 38 -1.73 -8.24 13.49
CA MET A 38 -0.52 -7.87 12.78
C MET A 38 0.36 -9.08 12.47
N ALA A 39 0.57 -9.99 13.42
CA ALA A 39 1.35 -11.23 13.22
C ALA A 39 0.72 -12.08 12.10
N ARG A 40 -0.60 -12.28 12.16
CA ARG A 40 -1.32 -13.06 11.15
C ARG A 40 -1.23 -12.45 9.74
N LEU A 41 -1.33 -11.13 9.62
CA LEU A 41 -1.16 -10.44 8.33
C LEU A 41 0.26 -10.60 7.77
N LYS A 42 1.29 -10.58 8.62
CA LYS A 42 2.70 -10.75 8.22
C LYS A 42 3.04 -12.17 7.73
N GLU A 43 2.28 -13.17 8.17
CA GLU A 43 2.45 -14.58 7.81
C GLU A 43 1.72 -14.99 6.53
N HIS A 44 1.01 -14.06 5.90
CA HIS A 44 0.23 -14.33 4.68
C HIS A 44 1.08 -14.98 3.57
N ASP A 45 0.51 -15.97 2.87
CA ASP A 45 1.20 -16.77 1.85
C ASP A 45 1.73 -15.94 0.69
N PHE A 46 1.18 -14.76 0.45
CA PHE A 46 1.73 -13.75 -0.47
C PHE A 46 3.24 -13.55 -0.27
N PHE A 47 3.70 -13.48 0.97
CA PHE A 47 5.11 -13.21 1.29
C PHE A 47 6.03 -14.42 1.12
N LYS A 48 5.48 -15.63 0.94
CA LYS A 48 6.25 -16.85 0.68
C LYS A 48 6.57 -17.05 -0.81
N ARG A 49 5.96 -16.26 -1.70
CA ARG A 49 6.20 -16.32 -3.14
C ARG A 49 7.63 -15.84 -3.48
N PRO A 50 8.29 -16.45 -4.50
CA PRO A 50 9.60 -15.99 -4.96
C PRO A 50 9.54 -14.56 -5.52
N ILE A 51 10.66 -13.84 -5.46
CA ILE A 51 10.81 -12.51 -6.06
C ILE A 51 11.19 -12.60 -7.56
N PRO A 52 10.76 -11.67 -8.43
CA PRO A 52 9.87 -10.54 -8.12
C PRO A 52 8.40 -10.97 -7.95
N ARG A 53 7.67 -10.31 -7.04
CA ARG A 53 6.25 -10.59 -6.76
C ARG A 53 5.41 -9.32 -6.63
N SER A 54 4.14 -9.43 -7.03
CA SER A 54 3.13 -8.38 -6.91
C SER A 54 1.87 -8.95 -6.28
N ALA A 55 1.19 -8.15 -5.44
CA ALA A 55 -0.10 -8.54 -4.87
C ALA A 55 -1.21 -8.38 -5.91
N TRP A 56 -2.20 -9.27 -5.87
CA TRP A 56 -3.41 -9.22 -6.69
C TRP A 56 -4.66 -9.04 -5.82
N HIS A 57 -5.80 -8.70 -6.43
CA HIS A 57 -7.05 -8.46 -5.69
C HIS A 57 -7.54 -9.70 -4.91
N LEU A 58 -7.07 -10.91 -5.24
CA LEU A 58 -7.40 -12.14 -4.53
C LEU A 58 -6.54 -12.37 -3.28
N ASP A 59 -5.40 -11.69 -3.15
CA ASP A 59 -4.48 -11.92 -2.04
C ASP A 59 -4.99 -11.28 -0.75
N PHE A 60 -5.52 -10.06 -0.84
CA PHE A 60 -6.05 -9.29 0.29
C PHE A 60 -7.46 -8.77 -0.01
N GLY A 61 -8.23 -9.55 -0.75
CA GLY A 61 -9.59 -9.20 -1.19
C GLY A 61 -10.61 -9.19 -0.06
N SER A 62 -11.86 -8.88 -0.41
CA SER A 62 -12.98 -8.79 0.54
C SER A 62 -13.13 -10.04 1.39
N SER A 63 -13.09 -11.24 0.80
CA SER A 63 -13.26 -12.51 1.53
C SER A 63 -12.13 -12.82 2.52
N TYR A 64 -10.91 -12.32 2.26
CA TYR A 64 -9.82 -12.43 3.22
C TYR A 64 -10.08 -11.49 4.40
N LEU A 65 -10.43 -10.24 4.11
CA LEU A 65 -10.72 -9.24 5.13
C LEU A 65 -11.96 -9.60 5.95
N ASP A 66 -13.02 -10.13 5.35
CA ASP A 66 -14.23 -10.61 6.04
C ASP A 66 -13.86 -11.62 7.13
N ARG A 67 -13.06 -12.63 6.79
CA ARG A 67 -12.60 -13.64 7.75
C ARG A 67 -11.77 -13.04 8.88
N GLN A 68 -10.89 -12.09 8.57
CA GLN A 68 -10.13 -11.41 9.63
C GLN A 68 -11.05 -10.56 10.51
N MET A 69 -12.03 -9.85 9.93
CA MET A 69 -12.95 -9.01 10.68
C MET A 69 -13.90 -9.81 11.58
N GLU A 70 -14.29 -11.01 11.17
CA GLU A 70 -15.08 -11.92 12.00
C GLU A 70 -14.26 -12.42 13.20
N GLU A 71 -13.05 -12.91 12.95
CA GLU A 71 -12.14 -13.44 13.97
C GLU A 71 -11.67 -12.36 14.96
N PHE A 72 -11.46 -11.13 14.48
CA PHE A 72 -11.04 -9.97 15.27
C PHE A 72 -12.18 -8.98 15.54
N SER A 73 -13.42 -9.45 15.56
CA SER A 73 -14.63 -8.63 15.78
C SER A 73 -14.69 -7.91 17.13
N HIS A 74 -13.87 -8.33 18.08
CA HIS A 74 -13.71 -7.70 19.40
C HIS A 74 -12.85 -6.42 19.35
N LEU A 75 -12.11 -6.17 18.28
CA LEU A 75 -11.32 -4.94 18.11
C LEU A 75 -12.21 -3.75 17.79
N SER A 76 -11.83 -2.57 18.29
CA SER A 76 -12.49 -1.33 17.89
C SER A 76 -12.20 -1.01 16.42
N THR A 77 -12.98 -0.12 15.84
CA THR A 77 -12.75 0.34 14.46
C THR A 77 -11.41 1.07 14.35
N GLU A 78 -11.04 1.84 15.37
CA GLU A 78 -9.76 2.53 15.48
C GLU A 78 -8.60 1.55 15.47
N ASP A 79 -8.63 0.52 16.32
CA ASP A 79 -7.56 -0.49 16.45
C ASP A 79 -7.41 -1.29 15.15
N LEU A 80 -8.53 -1.63 14.52
CA LEU A 80 -8.52 -2.32 13.23
C LEU A 80 -7.89 -1.45 12.14
N LEU A 81 -8.29 -0.18 12.03
CA LEU A 81 -7.73 0.75 11.04
C LEU A 81 -6.26 1.07 11.32
N ALA A 82 -5.86 1.18 12.59
CA ALA A 82 -4.48 1.35 13.02
C ALA A 82 -3.64 0.16 12.56
N THR A 83 -4.11 -1.07 12.82
CA THR A 83 -3.42 -2.32 12.48
C THR A 83 -3.32 -2.53 10.97
N LEU A 84 -4.38 -2.25 10.21
CA LEU A 84 -4.34 -2.38 8.75
C LEU A 84 -3.44 -1.32 8.11
N THR A 85 -3.42 -0.09 8.63
CA THR A 85 -2.52 0.96 8.16
C THR A 85 -1.06 0.61 8.48
N GLU A 86 -0.82 0.07 9.68
CA GLU A 86 0.48 -0.44 10.11
C GLU A 86 0.98 -1.55 9.18
N PHE A 87 0.10 -2.52 8.88
CA PHE A 87 0.39 -3.61 7.96
C PHE A 87 0.70 -3.11 6.55
N ALA A 88 -0.04 -2.11 6.04
CA ALA A 88 0.23 -1.53 4.74
C ALA A 88 1.64 -0.91 4.68
N ALA A 89 2.05 -0.15 5.70
CA ALA A 89 3.40 0.42 5.78
C ALA A 89 4.49 -0.67 5.81
N TYR A 90 4.29 -1.71 6.63
CA TYR A 90 5.17 -2.87 6.69
C TYR A 90 5.27 -3.58 5.33
N ALA A 91 4.14 -3.90 4.70
CA ALA A 91 4.07 -4.68 3.47
C ALA A 91 4.72 -3.95 2.29
N ILE A 92 4.50 -2.63 2.19
CA ILE A 92 5.16 -1.76 1.19
C ILE A 92 6.67 -1.81 1.40
N THR A 93 7.13 -1.57 2.63
CA THR A 93 8.57 -1.48 2.93
C THR A 93 9.29 -2.81 2.74
N ARG A 94 8.68 -3.91 3.19
CA ARG A 94 9.19 -5.27 2.96
C ARG A 94 9.27 -5.58 1.47
N SER A 95 8.23 -5.25 0.70
CA SER A 95 8.23 -5.51 -0.74
C SER A 95 9.32 -4.70 -1.47
N ILE A 96 9.55 -3.44 -1.09
CA ILE A 96 10.66 -2.65 -1.63
C ILE A 96 12.01 -3.30 -1.29
N THR A 97 12.22 -3.65 -0.02
CA THR A 97 13.48 -4.22 0.47
C THR A 97 13.78 -5.58 -0.16
N ASP A 98 12.78 -6.44 -0.31
CA ASP A 98 12.94 -7.79 -0.86
C ASP A 98 13.20 -7.78 -2.37
N ASN A 99 12.62 -6.82 -3.12
CA ASN A 99 12.67 -6.83 -4.58
C ASN A 99 13.80 -5.98 -5.16
N VAL A 100 14.32 -5.00 -4.41
CA VAL A 100 15.17 -3.97 -5.02
C VAL A 100 16.34 -3.53 -4.14
N LYS A 101 17.52 -3.42 -4.75
CA LYS A 101 18.69 -2.72 -4.18
C LYS A 101 18.64 -1.25 -4.64
N ILE A 102 17.94 -0.35 -3.94
CA ILE A 102 17.84 1.09 -4.33
C ILE A 102 18.33 2.02 -3.21
N LEU A 103 18.79 3.21 -3.63
CA LEU A 103 19.27 4.33 -2.81
C LEU A 103 18.18 5.40 -2.50
N SER A 104 16.97 5.36 -3.09
CA SER A 104 15.90 6.37 -2.89
C SER A 104 14.52 5.94 -3.42
N GLU A 105 13.41 6.30 -2.72
CA GLU A 105 12.03 5.90 -3.08
C GLU A 105 11.05 7.10 -3.16
N ILE A 106 10.19 7.11 -4.18
CA ILE A 106 9.21 8.20 -4.41
C ILE A 106 7.78 7.70 -4.22
N ALA A 107 7.16 8.07 -3.10
CA ALA A 107 5.76 7.81 -2.84
C ALA A 107 4.84 8.65 -3.73
N SER A 108 3.80 8.01 -4.25
CA SER A 108 2.71 8.68 -4.98
C SER A 108 1.40 7.94 -4.79
N GLY A 109 0.30 8.60 -5.12
CA GLY A 109 -1.04 8.07 -5.02
C GLY A 109 -1.79 8.64 -3.82
N ARG A 110 -3.06 8.27 -3.67
CA ARG A 110 -3.95 8.81 -2.63
C ARG A 110 -3.44 8.58 -1.21
N GLY A 111 -2.73 7.47 -0.97
CA GLY A 111 -2.12 7.15 0.33
C GLY A 111 -1.14 8.20 0.86
N THR A 112 -0.59 9.06 -0.01
CA THR A 112 0.30 10.17 0.42
C THR A 112 -0.39 11.24 1.27
N ARG A 113 -1.73 11.30 1.24
CA ARG A 113 -2.54 12.20 2.10
C ARG A 113 -2.83 11.61 3.48
N ASN A 114 -2.64 10.30 3.66
CA ASN A 114 -2.81 9.65 4.95
C ASN A 114 -1.55 9.92 5.80
N HIS A 115 -1.62 10.89 6.70
CA HIS A 115 -0.49 11.31 7.51
C HIS A 115 0.00 10.20 8.44
N TYR A 116 -0.94 9.40 8.98
CA TYR A 116 -0.59 8.25 9.80
C TYR A 116 0.22 7.22 8.99
N LEU A 117 -0.26 6.79 7.83
CA LEU A 117 0.48 5.88 6.94
C LEU A 117 1.85 6.42 6.57
N MET A 118 1.95 7.70 6.20
CA MET A 118 3.23 8.33 5.86
C MET A 118 4.20 8.34 7.05
N SER A 119 3.71 8.53 8.28
CA SER A 119 4.54 8.41 9.48
C SER A 119 5.05 6.98 9.67
N ARG A 120 4.18 5.98 9.52
CA ARG A 120 4.54 4.56 9.67
C ARG A 120 5.52 4.10 8.59
N LEU A 121 5.37 4.57 7.35
CA LEU A 121 6.33 4.33 6.28
C LEU A 121 7.72 4.87 6.62
N ARG A 122 7.83 6.07 7.21
CA ARG A 122 9.12 6.62 7.64
C ARG A 122 9.79 5.76 8.71
N GLU A 123 9.01 5.20 9.64
CA GLU A 123 9.51 4.31 10.69
C GLU A 123 10.04 2.98 10.15
N TYR A 124 9.34 2.40 9.17
CA TYR A 124 9.77 1.12 8.58
C TYR A 124 10.91 1.26 7.58
N MET A 125 11.01 2.40 6.89
CA MET A 125 11.98 2.59 5.80
C MET A 125 13.43 2.40 6.27
N PRO A 126 14.26 1.65 5.53
CA PRO A 126 15.68 1.51 5.85
C PRO A 126 16.38 2.88 5.89
N LYS A 127 17.36 3.04 6.78
CA LYS A 127 18.08 4.31 7.04
C LYS A 127 18.79 4.95 5.83
N GLY A 128 18.83 4.27 4.68
CA GLY A 128 19.37 4.79 3.41
C GLY A 128 18.32 5.17 2.37
N LEU A 129 17.03 4.92 2.62
CA LEU A 129 15.95 5.23 1.68
C LEU A 129 15.23 6.51 2.13
N ARG A 130 15.39 7.58 1.34
CA ARG A 130 14.60 8.80 1.52
C ARG A 130 13.20 8.60 0.97
N LEU A 131 12.19 8.72 1.84
CA LEU A 131 10.78 8.78 1.46
C LEU A 131 10.42 10.21 1.04
N THR A 132 10.09 10.40 -0.24
CA THR A 132 9.68 11.70 -0.82
C THR A 132 8.34 11.56 -1.53
N THR A 133 7.60 12.65 -1.69
CA THR A 133 6.33 12.63 -2.44
C THR A 133 6.55 13.03 -3.90
N SER A 134 5.71 12.57 -4.83
CA SER A 134 5.81 12.96 -6.25
C SER A 134 5.56 14.46 -6.50
N HIS A 135 4.93 15.15 -5.54
CA HIS A 135 4.76 16.61 -5.57
C HIS A 135 6.12 17.34 -5.56
N GLU A 136 7.11 16.80 -4.84
CA GLU A 136 8.48 17.35 -4.82
C GLU A 136 9.16 17.30 -6.20
N PHE A 137 8.64 16.50 -7.14
CA PHE A 137 9.14 16.38 -8.51
C PHE A 137 8.20 17.03 -9.55
N ALA A 138 7.26 17.87 -9.12
CA ALA A 138 6.25 18.52 -9.98
C ALA A 138 5.42 17.54 -10.84
N ILE A 139 5.28 16.26 -10.43
CA ILE A 139 4.39 15.31 -11.09
C ILE A 139 3.09 15.20 -10.28
N PRO A 140 1.95 15.69 -10.81
CA PRO A 140 0.67 15.59 -10.13
C PRO A 140 0.32 14.13 -9.86
N VAL A 141 -0.05 13.83 -8.61
CA VAL A 141 -0.39 12.48 -8.13
C VAL A 141 -1.48 11.82 -8.99
N GLN A 142 -2.44 12.59 -9.49
CA GLN A 142 -3.57 12.12 -10.30
C GLN A 142 -3.16 11.80 -11.74
N SER A 143 -2.11 12.44 -12.25
CA SER A 143 -1.66 12.30 -13.64
C SER A 143 -0.60 11.21 -13.80
N ARG A 144 -0.09 10.64 -12.70
CA ARG A 144 1.05 9.70 -12.72
C ARG A 144 0.77 8.42 -13.51
N GLU A 145 -0.42 7.83 -13.36
CA GLU A 145 -0.81 6.63 -14.11
C GLU A 145 -1.05 6.94 -15.59
N ALA A 146 -1.70 8.08 -15.88
CA ALA A 146 -1.87 8.55 -17.25
C ALA A 146 -0.52 8.81 -17.94
N ILE A 147 0.45 9.40 -17.23
CA ILE A 147 1.81 9.60 -17.73
C ILE A 147 2.50 8.26 -17.97
N LYS A 148 2.38 7.27 -17.06
CA LYS A 148 2.95 5.92 -17.29
C LYS A 148 2.40 5.27 -18.55
N PHE A 149 1.08 5.31 -18.76
CA PHE A 149 0.46 4.76 -19.97
C PHE A 149 0.83 5.57 -21.22
N ALA A 150 0.90 6.90 -21.14
CA ALA A 150 1.33 7.75 -22.24
C ALA A 150 2.80 7.48 -22.64
N THR A 151 3.70 7.29 -21.67
CA THR A 151 5.08 6.89 -21.91
C THR A 151 5.14 5.52 -22.55
N LEU A 152 4.37 4.53 -22.05
CA LEU A 152 4.30 3.18 -22.64
C LEU A 152 3.80 3.20 -24.09
N ALA A 153 2.79 4.03 -24.38
CA ALA A 153 2.26 4.23 -25.73
C ALA A 153 3.32 4.90 -26.63
N TYR A 154 3.97 5.97 -26.16
CA TYR A 154 5.04 6.65 -26.89
C TYR A 154 6.20 5.71 -27.20
N THR A 155 6.66 4.91 -26.22
CA THR A 155 7.75 3.94 -26.43
C THR A 155 7.37 2.87 -27.44
N THR A 156 6.10 2.44 -27.46
CA THR A 156 5.59 1.47 -28.44
C THR A 156 5.57 2.07 -29.85
N VAL A 157 5.02 3.28 -30.01
CA VAL A 157 4.94 3.97 -31.33
C VAL A 157 6.32 4.27 -31.89
N ASN A 158 7.24 4.70 -31.04
CA ASN A 158 8.59 5.12 -31.46
C ASN A 158 9.62 3.98 -31.38
N GLN A 159 9.19 2.75 -31.08
CA GLN A 159 10.05 1.56 -30.91
C GLN A 159 11.24 1.81 -29.97
N VAL A 160 11.04 2.67 -28.97
CA VAL A 160 12.05 2.93 -27.94
C VAL A 160 12.09 1.70 -27.05
N GLN A 161 13.20 0.96 -27.14
CA GLN A 161 13.43 -0.20 -26.29
C GLN A 161 13.38 0.22 -24.81
N PRO A 162 12.55 -0.43 -23.97
CA PRO A 162 12.64 -0.23 -22.53
C PRO A 162 14.06 -0.57 -22.10
N SER A 163 14.71 0.31 -21.34
CA SER A 163 16.02 -0.01 -20.78
C SER A 163 15.88 -1.27 -19.92
N GLU A 164 16.45 -2.40 -20.35
CA GLU A 164 16.43 -3.63 -19.56
C GLU A 164 17.14 -3.36 -18.23
N ARG A 165 16.39 -3.31 -17.12
CA ARG A 165 16.98 -3.54 -15.81
C ARG A 165 17.14 -5.04 -15.64
N THR A 166 18.24 -5.58 -16.18
CA THR A 166 18.60 -6.98 -15.97
C THR A 166 18.93 -7.20 -14.49
N ASN A 167 17.95 -7.66 -13.71
CA ASN A 167 18.21 -8.29 -12.42
C ASN A 167 18.59 -9.76 -12.69
N LYS A 168 19.67 -9.98 -13.46
CA LYS A 168 20.25 -11.32 -13.61
C LYS A 168 21.15 -11.55 -12.41
N GLY A 169 20.62 -12.26 -11.43
CA GLY A 169 21.37 -12.74 -10.27
C GLY A 169 22.63 -13.49 -10.71
N ARG A 170 23.76 -13.05 -10.18
CA ARG A 170 24.94 -13.87 -9.89
C ARG A 170 25.00 -14.03 -8.38
#